data_AF-A0A9W8UNS3-F1
#
_entry.id   AF-A0A9W8UNS3-F1
#
_cell.length_a   1.000
_cell.length_b   1.000
_cell.length_c   1.000
_cell.angle_alpha   90.00
_cell.angle_beta   90.00
_cell.angle_gamma   90.00
#
_symmetry.space_group_name_H-M   'P 1'
#
loop_
_entity.id
_entity.type
_entity.pdbx_description
1 polymer ?
#
loop_
_entity_poly.entity_id
_entity_poly.type
_entity_poly.pdbx_seq_one_letter_code
_entity_poly.pdbx_strand_id
1 'polypeptide(L)'
;MSAPFPNVYNHRKVAEASAKSCDICYKLSTSVLITPDSKDFFYVCAVHLKDRYFCTPKIDEEAVKAKREKELEAEKEKVKKEYEEKQRKKKEKEEKDKKDKDKDDKKKEEKKDDKDDDPEKKKDDEGDEEASKEEEPRTFELKTAFYQQRLQRRRQAEAAKRDKEKVSQPGYFPSVPTQPPSK
;
A
#
# COMPACT_ATOMS: atom_id res chain seq x y z
N MET A 1 -16.40 27.18 -0.97
CA MET A 1 -15.69 26.99 -2.25
C MET A 1 -15.24 25.55 -2.32
N SER A 2 -15.74 24.77 -3.28
CA SER A 2 -15.36 23.37 -3.45
C SER A 2 -13.91 23.25 -3.91
N ALA A 3 -13.18 22.26 -3.42
CA ALA A 3 -11.81 22.00 -3.87
C ALA A 3 -11.84 21.56 -5.36
N PRO A 4 -11.04 22.17 -6.24
CA PRO A 4 -11.19 21.95 -7.68
C PRO A 4 -10.65 20.59 -8.20
N PHE A 5 -10.07 19.76 -7.34
CA PHE A 5 -9.86 18.30 -7.52
C PHE A 5 -9.81 17.64 -6.14
N PRO A 6 -10.03 16.32 -6.00
CA PRO A 6 -9.85 15.62 -4.72
C PRO A 6 -8.37 15.42 -4.37
N ASN A 7 -8.06 15.25 -3.08
CA ASN A 7 -6.71 14.91 -2.59
C ASN A 7 -6.42 13.41 -2.74
N VAL A 8 -6.58 12.86 -3.95
CA VAL A 8 -6.35 11.43 -4.22
C VAL A 8 -5.44 11.33 -5.43
N TYR A 9 -4.29 10.69 -5.27
CA TYR A 9 -3.24 10.62 -6.27
C TYR A 9 -2.83 9.18 -6.54
N ASN A 10 -2.82 8.79 -7.81
CA ASN A 10 -2.36 7.49 -8.24
C ASN A 10 -0.90 7.57 -8.69
N HIS A 11 -0.07 6.65 -8.20
CA HIS A 11 1.31 6.52 -8.62
C HIS A 11 1.42 5.75 -9.94
N ARG A 12 2.06 6.38 -10.93
CA ARG A 12 2.41 5.78 -12.22
C ARG A 12 3.90 5.98 -12.48
N LYS A 13 4.55 4.98 -13.07
CA LYS A 13 5.91 5.10 -13.59
C LYS A 13 5.85 5.45 -15.07
N VAL A 14 6.66 6.42 -15.51
CA VAL A 14 6.78 6.85 -16.90
C VAL A 14 8.16 6.44 -17.42
N ALA A 15 8.31 6.36 -18.74
CA ALA A 15 9.58 6.04 -19.38
C ALA A 15 10.68 7.05 -19.03
N GLU A 16 11.94 6.59 -18.99
CA GLU A 16 13.11 7.41 -18.65
C GLU A 16 13.30 8.61 -19.59
N ALA A 17 12.92 8.49 -20.86
CA ALA A 17 12.97 9.59 -21.83
C ALA A 17 12.06 10.77 -21.45
N SER A 18 11.04 10.53 -20.62
CA SER A 18 10.11 11.54 -20.12
C SER A 18 10.34 11.89 -18.65
N ALA A 19 11.49 11.48 -18.08
CA ALA A 19 11.86 11.81 -16.72
C ALA A 19 11.92 13.33 -16.53
N LYS A 20 11.30 13.82 -15.46
CA LYS A 20 11.37 15.23 -15.07
C LYS A 20 11.85 15.35 -13.63
N SER A 21 12.27 16.56 -13.27
CA SER A 21 12.70 16.91 -11.93
C SER A 21 11.57 16.71 -10.92
N CYS A 22 11.87 16.07 -9.80
CA CYS A 22 11.00 15.94 -8.65
C CYS A 22 10.61 17.34 -8.10
N ASP A 23 9.36 17.55 -7.72
CA ASP A 23 8.88 18.86 -7.23
C ASP A 23 9.41 19.24 -5.83
N ILE A 24 10.11 18.33 -5.16
CA ILE A 24 10.63 18.51 -3.79
C ILE A 24 12.14 18.73 -3.80
N CYS A 25 12.90 17.81 -4.40
CA CYS A 25 14.36 17.87 -4.43
C CYS A 25 14.95 18.16 -5.81
N TYR A 26 14.12 18.36 -6.84
CA TYR A 26 14.53 18.65 -8.21
C TYR A 26 15.44 17.60 -8.88
N LYS A 27 15.66 16.44 -8.24
CA LYS A 27 16.35 15.30 -8.85
C LYS A 27 15.47 14.69 -9.94
N LEU A 28 16.08 14.21 -11.01
CA LEU A 28 15.39 13.50 -12.09
C LEU A 28 14.63 12.29 -11.53
N SER A 29 13.37 12.14 -11.92
CA SER A 29 12.49 11.07 -11.45
C SER A 29 11.54 10.61 -12.56
N THR A 30 11.24 9.31 -12.55
CA THR A 30 10.32 8.64 -13.49
C THR A 30 8.96 8.34 -12.85
N SER A 31 8.83 8.52 -11.55
CA SER A 31 7.60 8.32 -10.78
C SER A 31 6.73 9.58 -10.78
N VAL A 32 5.46 9.42 -11.13
CA VAL A 32 4.48 10.49 -11.28
C VAL A 32 3.25 10.18 -10.43
N LEU A 33 2.79 11.17 -9.68
CA LEU A 33 1.52 11.16 -8.96
C LEU A 33 0.47 11.91 -9.79
N ILE A 34 -0.65 11.24 -10.11
CA ILE A 34 -1.71 11.78 -10.98
C ILE A 34 -3.06 11.67 -10.27
N THR A 35 -3.82 12.76 -10.24
CA THR A 35 -5.23 12.71 -9.83
C THR A 35 -6.07 11.83 -10.76
N PRO A 36 -7.13 11.16 -10.28
CA PRO A 36 -8.00 10.33 -11.15
C PRO A 36 -8.60 11.14 -12.32
N ASP A 37 -8.89 12.41 -12.08
CA ASP A 37 -9.41 13.34 -13.08
C ASP A 37 -8.33 13.86 -14.06
N SER A 38 -7.06 13.50 -13.90
CA SER A 38 -5.90 14.01 -14.67
C SER A 38 -5.72 15.53 -14.66
N LYS A 39 -6.46 16.27 -13.82
CA LYS A 39 -6.40 17.74 -13.68
C LYS A 39 -5.08 18.22 -13.11
N ASP A 40 -4.39 17.35 -12.39
CA ASP A 40 -3.16 17.67 -11.67
C ASP A 40 -2.24 16.45 -11.61
N PHE A 41 -0.98 16.66 -11.98
CA PHE A 41 0.06 15.65 -12.02
C PHE A 41 1.41 16.24 -11.65
N PHE A 42 2.34 15.43 -11.14
CA PHE A 42 3.71 15.85 -10.85
C PHE A 42 4.65 14.69 -10.60
N TYR A 43 5.93 15.02 -10.70
CA TYR A 43 7.03 14.10 -10.55
C TYR A 43 7.53 14.10 -9.10
N VAL A 44 7.72 12.91 -8.55
CA VAL A 44 8.20 12.68 -7.20
C VAL A 44 9.23 11.57 -7.28
N CYS A 45 10.38 11.69 -6.61
CA CYS A 45 11.34 10.59 -6.58
C CYS A 45 10.98 9.55 -5.50
N ALA A 46 11.46 8.32 -5.66
CA ALA A 46 11.18 7.22 -4.74
C ALA A 46 11.57 7.50 -3.27
N VAL A 47 12.56 8.38 -3.05
CA VAL A 47 12.96 8.81 -1.70
C VAL A 47 11.85 9.59 -1.01
N HIS A 48 11.21 10.54 -1.71
CA HIS A 48 10.11 11.33 -1.15
C HIS A 48 8.79 10.57 -1.13
N LEU A 49 8.62 9.56 -1.98
CA LEU A 49 7.43 8.70 -1.92
C LEU A 49 7.37 7.91 -0.59
N LYS A 50 8.54 7.58 -0.01
CA LYS A 50 8.66 6.91 1.29
C LYS A 50 8.59 7.88 2.48
N ASP A 51 8.56 9.19 2.23
CA ASP A 51 8.54 10.19 3.30
C ASP A 51 7.13 10.33 3.91
N ARG A 52 7.06 10.04 5.22
CA ARG A 52 5.85 10.10 6.05
C ARG A 52 5.21 11.49 6.11
N TYR A 53 5.99 12.55 5.90
CA TYR A 53 5.49 13.92 5.95
C TYR A 53 4.95 14.41 4.61
N PHE A 54 5.25 13.70 3.52
CA PHE A 54 4.88 14.10 2.17
C PHE A 54 3.62 13.37 1.66
N CYS A 55 3.69 12.05 1.55
CA CYS A 55 2.59 11.21 1.08
C CYS A 55 2.21 10.19 2.15
N THR A 56 0.94 10.20 2.54
CA THR A 56 0.36 9.09 3.29
C THR A 56 -0.23 8.13 2.26
N PRO A 57 0.19 6.86 2.22
CA PRO A 57 -0.47 5.89 1.36
C PRO A 57 -1.94 5.85 1.76
N LYS A 58 -2.83 6.22 0.81
CA LYS A 58 -4.27 6.08 1.00
C LYS A 58 -4.59 4.63 0.69
N ILE A 59 -4.07 3.76 1.54
CA ILE A 59 -4.65 2.45 1.67
C ILE A 59 -5.99 2.72 2.37
N ASP A 60 -7.10 2.29 1.79
CA ASP A 60 -8.34 2.19 2.56
C ASP A 60 -7.99 1.47 3.86
N GLU A 61 -8.04 2.16 4.99
CA GLU A 61 -7.66 1.56 6.27
C GLU A 61 -8.48 0.29 6.54
N GLU A 62 -9.66 0.18 5.95
CA GLU A 62 -10.50 -1.01 5.93
C GLU A 62 -9.91 -2.17 5.13
N ALA A 63 -9.20 -1.95 4.02
CA ALA A 63 -8.59 -3.03 3.25
C ALA A 63 -7.37 -3.61 3.95
N VAL A 64 -6.59 -2.80 4.66
CA VAL A 64 -5.46 -3.28 5.49
C VAL A 64 -5.92 -3.85 6.82
N LYS A 65 -6.98 -3.28 7.44
CA LYS A 65 -7.61 -3.89 8.62
C LYS A 65 -8.27 -5.22 8.25
N ALA A 66 -8.96 -5.33 7.11
CA ALA A 66 -9.54 -6.58 6.64
C ALA A 66 -8.48 -7.63 6.26
N LYS A 67 -7.36 -7.23 5.65
CA LYS A 67 -6.24 -8.16 5.40
C LYS A 67 -5.61 -8.63 6.73
N ARG A 68 -5.37 -7.73 7.70
CA ARG A 68 -4.91 -8.10 9.06
C ARG A 68 -5.92 -8.95 9.83
N GLU A 69 -7.21 -8.66 9.74
CA GLU A 69 -8.26 -9.43 10.41
C GLU A 69 -8.35 -10.83 9.82
N LYS A 70 -8.24 -10.99 8.50
CA LYS A 70 -8.16 -12.30 7.84
C LYS A 70 -6.92 -13.10 8.25
N GLU A 71 -5.76 -12.45 8.37
CA GLU A 71 -4.54 -13.09 8.85
C GLU A 71 -4.67 -13.52 10.32
N LEU A 72 -5.21 -12.66 11.18
CA LEU A 72 -5.44 -12.97 12.60
C LEU A 72 -6.53 -14.04 12.80
N GLU A 73 -7.54 -14.11 11.93
CA GLU A 73 -8.56 -15.15 11.93
C GLU A 73 -7.98 -16.51 11.49
N ALA A 74 -7.13 -16.52 10.47
CA ALA A 74 -6.43 -17.73 10.04
C ALA A 74 -5.47 -18.26 11.12
N GLU A 75 -4.78 -17.39 11.86
CA GLU A 75 -3.97 -17.79 13.01
C GLU A 75 -4.82 -18.35 14.15
N LYS A 76 -5.95 -17.70 14.49
CA LYS A 76 -6.88 -18.20 15.50
C LYS A 76 -7.47 -19.56 15.13
N GLU A 77 -7.76 -19.80 13.85
CA GLU A 77 -8.28 -21.07 13.37
C GLU A 77 -7.23 -22.18 13.46
N LYS A 78 -5.97 -21.90 13.11
CA LYS A 78 -4.85 -22.84 13.30
C LYS A 78 -4.66 -23.20 14.77
N VAL A 79 -4.66 -22.21 15.66
CA VAL A 79 -4.53 -22.43 17.11
C VAL A 79 -5.69 -23.25 17.67
N LYS A 80 -6.93 -23.01 17.22
CA LYS A 80 -8.09 -23.82 17.60
C LYS A 80 -7.96 -25.27 17.12
N LYS A 81 -7.56 -25.48 15.86
CA LYS A 81 -7.32 -26.82 15.29
C LYS A 81 -6.24 -27.58 16.06
N GLU A 82 -5.12 -26.93 16.36
CA GLU A 82 -4.05 -27.52 17.18
C GLU A 82 -4.51 -27.84 18.61
N TYR A 83 -5.33 -26.98 19.22
CA TYR A 83 -5.85 -27.20 20.55
C TYR A 83 -6.85 -28.37 20.59
N GLU A 84 -7.75 -28.46 19.63
CA GLU A 84 -8.72 -29.55 19.49
C GLU A 84 -8.03 -30.89 19.22
N GLU A 85 -7.01 -30.92 18.36
CA GLU A 85 -6.22 -32.13 18.10
C GLU A 85 -5.43 -32.57 19.35
N LYS A 86 -4.82 -31.62 20.08
CA LYS A 86 -4.16 -31.91 21.37
C LYS A 86 -5.15 -32.43 22.41
N GLN A 87 -6.37 -31.90 22.47
CA GLN A 87 -7.42 -32.37 23.38
C GLN A 87 -7.92 -33.76 23.01
N ARG A 88 -8.11 -34.06 21.72
CA ARG A 88 -8.48 -35.40 21.25
C ARG A 88 -7.39 -36.42 21.56
N LYS A 89 -6.12 -36.10 21.30
CA LYS A 89 -4.97 -36.95 21.67
C LYS A 89 -4.88 -37.19 23.18
N LYS A 90 -5.22 -36.19 24.02
CA LYS A 90 -5.28 -36.36 25.48
C LYS A 90 -6.41 -37.30 25.91
N LYS A 91 -7.61 -37.13 25.35
CA LYS A 91 -8.76 -38.00 25.65
C LYS A 91 -8.56 -39.42 25.17
N GLU A 92 -7.99 -39.62 23.97
CA GLU A 92 -7.64 -40.94 23.46
C GLU A 92 -6.55 -41.62 24.31
N LYS A 93 -5.57 -40.85 24.82
CA LYS A 93 -4.59 -41.37 25.78
C LYS A 93 -5.22 -41.75 27.12
N GLU A 94 -6.12 -40.93 27.67
CA GLU A 94 -6.84 -41.25 28.91
C GLU A 94 -7.79 -42.45 28.77
N GLU A 95 -8.47 -42.61 27.64
CA GLU A 95 -9.29 -43.80 27.39
C GLU A 95 -8.44 -45.05 27.20
N LYS A 96 -7.28 -44.92 26.55
CA LYS A 96 -6.34 -46.05 26.37
C LYS A 96 -5.72 -46.46 27.72
N ASP A 97 -5.29 -45.52 28.55
CA ASP A 97 -4.79 -45.79 29.91
C ASP A 97 -5.89 -46.38 30.83
N LYS A 98 -7.15 -45.95 30.70
CA LYS A 98 -8.27 -46.56 31.44
C LYS A 98 -8.60 -47.97 30.97
N LYS A 99 -8.46 -48.24 29.66
CA LYS A 99 -8.70 -49.58 29.08
C LYS A 99 -7.55 -50.55 29.37
N ASP A 100 -6.32 -50.07 29.51
CA ASP A 100 -5.18 -50.88 29.97
C ASP A 100 -5.27 -51.20 31.48
N LYS A 101 -5.83 -50.30 32.29
CA LYS A 101 -6.08 -50.57 33.73
C LYS A 101 -7.18 -51.59 34.03
N ASP A 102 -8.01 -51.95 33.05
CA ASP A 102 -9.07 -52.97 33.17
C ASP A 102 -8.65 -54.34 32.58
N LYS A 103 -7.37 -54.48 32.16
CA LYS A 103 -6.79 -55.70 31.60
C LYS A 103 -5.54 -56.20 32.33
N ASP A 104 -5.29 -55.73 33.55
CA ASP A 104 -4.20 -56.21 34.39
C ASP A 104 -4.63 -57.34 35.35
N ASP A 105 -5.35 -58.32 34.81
CA ASP A 105 -5.53 -59.65 35.43
C ASP A 105 -5.66 -60.73 34.34
N LYS A 106 -4.63 -60.86 33.48
CA LYS A 106 -4.11 -62.16 33.03
C LYS A 106 -2.91 -62.05 32.08
N LYS A 107 -1.80 -62.54 32.61
CA LYS A 107 -0.87 -63.49 32.00
C LYS A 107 0.12 -62.96 30.95
N LYS A 108 1.36 -62.90 31.45
CA LYS A 108 2.66 -63.15 30.83
C LYS A 108 2.67 -64.03 29.56
N GLU A 109 3.57 -63.61 28.67
CA GLU A 109 4.45 -64.37 27.76
C GLU A 109 4.16 -64.48 26.25
N GLU A 110 5.18 -63.97 25.53
CA GLU A 110 5.76 -64.38 24.24
C GLU A 110 5.12 -64.02 22.87
N LYS A 111 5.95 -63.29 22.11
CA LYS A 111 6.46 -63.55 20.74
C LYS A 111 5.98 -62.66 19.58
N LYS A 112 7.01 -61.95 19.07
CA LYS A 112 7.49 -61.79 17.68
C LYS A 112 6.77 -60.87 16.69
N ASP A 113 7.62 -60.05 16.06
CA ASP A 113 7.73 -59.65 14.64
C ASP A 113 6.42 -59.32 13.91
N ASP A 114 6.25 -58.19 13.22
CA ASP A 114 7.16 -57.53 12.29
C ASP A 114 6.51 -56.18 11.90
N LYS A 115 7.33 -55.24 11.40
CA LYS A 115 7.05 -54.42 10.19
C LYS A 115 6.97 -52.88 10.29
N ASP A 116 8.01 -52.30 9.67
CA ASP A 116 8.12 -51.05 8.89
C ASP A 116 8.22 -49.68 9.59
N ASP A 117 9.49 -49.30 9.82
CA ASP A 117 10.20 -48.13 9.28
C ASP A 117 9.37 -46.96 8.70
N ASP A 118 9.56 -45.78 9.30
CA ASP A 118 9.35 -44.42 8.77
C ASP A 118 10.78 -43.83 8.62
N PRO A 119 11.19 -42.96 7.64
CA PRO A 119 10.43 -41.88 6.98
C PRO A 119 10.86 -41.58 5.50
N GLU A 120 10.48 -40.39 5.01
CA GLU A 120 10.96 -39.64 3.82
C GLU A 120 10.07 -39.73 2.55
N LYS A 121 9.24 -38.73 2.22
CA LYS A 121 9.49 -37.32 1.89
C LYS A 121 10.36 -37.13 0.62
N LYS A 122 9.68 -36.97 -0.52
CA LYS A 122 9.76 -35.82 -1.47
C LYS A 122 9.22 -36.24 -2.83
N LYS A 123 8.13 -35.58 -3.25
CA LYS A 123 7.81 -35.35 -4.65
C LYS A 123 7.64 -33.85 -4.84
N ASP A 124 8.22 -33.43 -5.95
CA ASP A 124 8.53 -32.11 -6.45
C ASP A 124 7.31 -31.33 -6.98
N ASP A 125 7.63 -30.24 -7.69
CA ASP A 125 6.80 -29.26 -8.42
C ASP A 125 6.32 -28.09 -7.54
N GLU A 126 7.07 -26.99 -7.38
CA GLU A 126 7.60 -26.05 -8.39
C GLU A 126 6.47 -25.35 -9.16
N GLY A 127 6.34 -24.04 -8.94
CA GLY A 127 5.42 -23.16 -9.68
C GLY A 127 4.38 -22.45 -8.82
N ASP A 128 4.79 -21.34 -8.17
CA ASP A 128 4.20 -20.00 -8.39
C ASP A 128 4.86 -18.99 -7.43
N GLU A 129 6.14 -18.72 -7.64
CA GLU A 129 6.80 -17.53 -7.07
C GLU A 129 6.52 -16.30 -7.93
N GLU A 130 5.25 -15.93 -8.15
CA GLU A 130 4.91 -14.63 -8.74
C GLU A 130 3.66 -13.98 -8.10
N ALA A 131 3.36 -14.26 -6.83
CA ALA A 131 2.18 -13.69 -6.15
C ALA A 131 2.48 -12.73 -4.98
N SER A 132 3.68 -12.12 -4.93
CA SER A 132 4.05 -11.18 -3.85
C SER A 132 4.86 -9.97 -4.32
N LYS A 133 4.55 -9.43 -5.50
CA LYS A 133 4.77 -7.98 -5.70
C LYS A 133 3.82 -7.28 -4.74
N GLU A 134 4.34 -7.00 -3.55
CA GLU A 134 3.81 -6.05 -2.57
C GLU A 134 2.96 -5.04 -3.34
N GLU A 135 1.64 -5.09 -3.13
CA GLU A 135 0.74 -4.08 -3.66
C GLU A 135 1.09 -2.78 -2.94
N GLU A 136 2.20 -2.16 -3.34
CA GLU A 136 2.55 -0.80 -2.97
C GLU A 136 1.28 -0.01 -3.28
N PRO A 137 0.67 0.60 -2.26
CA PRO A 137 -0.61 1.25 -2.40
C PRO A 137 -0.51 2.22 -3.55
N ARG A 138 -1.15 1.88 -4.67
CA ARG A 138 -1.07 2.70 -5.88
C ARG A 138 -1.70 4.06 -5.68
N THR A 139 -2.46 4.22 -4.61
CA THR A 139 -3.20 5.42 -4.24
C THR A 139 -2.58 6.08 -3.01
N PHE A 140 -2.30 7.38 -3.13
CA PHE A 140 -1.67 8.21 -2.11
C PHE A 140 -2.54 9.43 -1.83
N GLU A 141 -2.52 9.86 -0.57
CA GLU A 141 -3.01 11.15 -0.11
C GLU A 141 -1.82 12.05 0.19
N LEU A 142 -1.89 13.30 -0.27
CA LEU A 142 -0.89 14.29 0.11
C LEU A 142 -1.22 14.83 1.49
N LYS A 143 -0.18 15.21 2.25
CA LYS A 143 -0.40 15.99 3.47
C LYS A 143 -1.06 17.34 3.12
N THR A 144 -1.82 17.87 4.08
CA THR A 144 -2.62 19.09 3.93
C THR A 144 -1.83 20.27 3.37
N ALA A 145 -0.59 20.50 3.84
CA ALA A 145 0.26 21.59 3.37
C ALA A 145 0.61 21.48 1.87
N PHE A 146 1.02 20.28 1.42
CA PHE A 146 1.34 20.03 0.02
C PHE A 146 0.09 20.14 -0.85
N TYR A 147 -1.03 19.58 -0.40
CA TYR A 147 -2.30 19.69 -1.12
C TYR A 147 -2.75 21.16 -1.27
N GLN A 148 -2.63 21.98 -0.23
CA GLN A 148 -2.91 23.42 -0.30
C GLN A 148 -1.98 24.15 -1.27
N GLN A 149 -0.68 23.84 -1.24
CA GLN A 149 0.29 24.40 -2.19
C GLN A 149 -0.08 24.07 -3.64
N ARG A 150 -0.55 22.85 -3.91
CA ARG A 150 -1.00 22.40 -5.24
C ARG A 150 -2.23 23.20 -5.70
N LEU A 151 -3.21 23.37 -4.81
CA LEU A 151 -4.38 24.20 -5.08
C LEU A 151 -4.00 25.66 -5.36
N GLN A 152 -3.06 26.20 -4.60
CA GLN A 152 -2.55 27.55 -4.79
C GLN A 152 -1.82 27.69 -6.12
N ARG A 153 -0.93 26.76 -6.49
CA ARG A 153 -0.23 26.77 -7.78
C ARG A 153 -1.21 26.78 -8.95
N ARG A 154 -2.28 25.97 -8.89
CA ARG A 154 -3.32 25.98 -9.95
C ARG A 154 -4.05 27.31 -10.01
N ARG A 155 -4.46 27.86 -8.86
CA ARG A 155 -5.12 29.19 -8.79
C ARG A 155 -4.22 30.29 -9.33
N GLN A 156 -2.93 30.26 -8.99
CA GLN A 156 -1.93 31.20 -9.50
C GLN A 156 -1.71 31.05 -11.01
N ALA A 157 -1.69 29.82 -11.53
CA ALA A 157 -1.58 29.58 -12.97
C ALA A 157 -2.82 30.10 -13.73
N GLU A 158 -4.02 29.93 -13.20
CA GLU A 158 -5.25 30.49 -13.78
C GLU A 158 -5.28 32.02 -13.71
N ALA A 159 -4.86 32.61 -12.59
CA ALA A 159 -4.75 34.06 -12.45
C ALA A 159 -3.72 34.62 -13.45
N ALA A 160 -2.54 34.00 -13.54
CA ALA A 160 -1.49 34.41 -14.49
C ALA A 160 -1.95 34.28 -15.95
N LYS A 161 -2.78 33.30 -16.30
CA LYS A 161 -3.38 33.20 -17.63
C LYS A 161 -4.32 34.39 -17.91
N ARG A 162 -5.23 34.70 -16.97
CA ARG A 162 -6.12 35.87 -17.09
C ARG A 162 -5.35 37.19 -17.17
N ASP A 163 -4.28 37.33 -16.41
CA ASP A 163 -3.47 38.54 -16.42
C ASP A 163 -2.69 38.68 -17.74
N LYS A 164 -2.17 37.57 -18.29
CA LYS A 164 -1.58 37.57 -19.65
C LYS A 164 -2.59 37.97 -20.72
N GLU A 165 -3.82 37.49 -20.63
CA GLU A 165 -4.89 37.88 -21.56
C GLU A 165 -5.19 39.38 -21.46
N LYS A 166 -5.31 39.94 -20.25
CA LYS A 166 -5.49 41.39 -20.07
C LYS A 166 -4.32 42.20 -20.61
N VAL A 167 -3.09 41.77 -20.35
CA VAL A 167 -1.86 42.42 -20.84
C VAL A 167 -1.80 42.44 -22.37
N SER A 168 -2.34 41.41 -23.03
CA SER A 168 -2.40 41.36 -24.49
C SER A 168 -3.48 42.28 -25.12
N GLN A 169 -4.39 42.84 -24.32
CA GLN A 169 -5.42 43.74 -24.84
C GLN A 169 -4.83 45.10 -25.23
N PRO A 170 -5.19 45.64 -26.42
CA PRO A 170 -4.78 46.98 -26.82
C PRO A 170 -5.35 48.02 -25.85
N GLY A 171 -4.50 48.88 -25.29
CA GLY A 171 -4.89 49.88 -24.30
C GLY A 171 -4.82 49.44 -22.83
N TYR A 172 -4.34 48.22 -22.54
CA TYR A 172 -4.08 47.79 -21.15
C TYR A 172 -2.94 48.58 -20.51
N PHE A 173 -1.90 48.91 -21.28
CA PHE A 173 -0.80 49.74 -20.79
C PHE A 173 -1.18 51.22 -20.86
N PRO A 174 -0.94 51.99 -19.78
CA PRO A 174 -1.15 53.43 -19.83
C PRO A 174 -0.22 54.06 -20.88
N SER A 175 -0.74 55.02 -21.65
CA SER A 175 0.08 55.80 -22.57
C SER A 175 1.05 56.70 -21.80
N VAL A 176 2.22 56.95 -22.39
CA VAL A 176 3.20 57.87 -21.81
C VAL A 176 2.60 59.27 -21.78
N PRO A 177 2.65 59.97 -20.63
CA PRO A 177 2.17 61.35 -20.53
C PRO A 177 2.90 62.25 -21.54
N THR A 178 2.13 63.01 -22.33
CA THR A 178 2.65 63.89 -23.38
C THR A 178 2.93 65.32 -22.93
N GLN A 179 2.50 65.69 -21.71
CA GLN A 179 2.73 67.04 -21.18
C GLN A 179 4.07 67.13 -20.45
N PRO A 180 4.86 68.21 -20.65
CA PRO A 180 6.06 68.44 -19.87
C PRO A 180 5.71 68.66 -18.39
N PRO A 181 6.56 68.25 -17.45
CA PRO A 181 6.32 68.46 -16.03
C PRO A 181 6.21 69.96 -15.73
N SER A 182 5.09 70.39 -15.14
CA SER A 182 4.92 71.77 -14.67
C SER A 182 5.78 71.99 -13.42
N LYS A 183 6.53 73.10 -13.40
CA LYS A 183 7.26 73.57 -12.21
C LYS A 183 6.32 74.10 -11.14
#